data_AF-A0A0F9MZG6-F1
#
_entry.id   AF-A0A0F9MZG6-F1
#
_cell.length_a   1.000
_cell.length_b   1.000
_cell.length_c   1.000
_cell.angle_alpha   90.00
_cell.angle_beta   90.00
_cell.angle_gamma   90.00
#
_symmetry.space_group_name_H-M   'P 1'
#
loop_
_entity.id
_entity.type
_entity.pdbx_description
1 polymer ?
#
loop_
_entity_poly.entity_id
_entity_poly.type
_entity_poly.pdbx_seq_one_letter_code
_entity_poly.pdbx_strand_id
1 'polypeptide(L)'
;MNCPESVSWMPLDRLAECYDIPNELYRKLWVLTSEAEKAGTAVPLGGDGSNGTTEIPIIGGGYANELGPAWDKFTEDEQAQILKVLDTK
;
A
#
# COMPACT_ATOMS: atom_id res chain seq x y z
N MET A 1 9.95 -3.97 13.64
CA MET A 1 8.71 -4.55 14.20
C MET A 1 8.05 -5.41 13.12
N ASN A 2 7.33 -6.51 13.43
CA ASN A 2 6.57 -7.22 12.40
C ASN A 2 5.30 -6.45 12.02
N CYS A 3 4.89 -6.52 10.75
CA CYS A 3 3.62 -5.94 10.31
C CYS A 3 2.45 -6.64 11.02
N PRO A 4 1.52 -5.91 11.69
CA PRO A 4 0.35 -6.54 12.26
C PRO A 4 -0.53 -7.15 11.17
N GLU A 5 -0.99 -8.39 11.37
CA GLU A 5 -1.84 -9.09 10.40
C GLU A 5 -3.14 -8.34 10.08
N SER A 6 -3.64 -7.53 11.02
CA SER A 6 -4.86 -6.73 10.86
C SER A 6 -4.73 -5.64 9.80
N VAL A 7 -3.51 -5.22 9.46
CA VAL A 7 -3.24 -4.14 8.49
C VAL A 7 -2.33 -4.57 7.34
N SER A 8 -1.82 -5.80 7.36
CA SER A 8 -0.85 -6.30 6.37
C SER A 8 -1.39 -6.30 4.94
N TRP A 9 -2.71 -6.38 4.78
CA TRP A 9 -3.42 -6.33 3.50
C TRP A 9 -3.72 -4.90 3.01
N MET A 10 -3.41 -3.86 3.79
CA MET A 10 -3.73 -2.48 3.41
C MET A 10 -2.88 -2.05 2.20
N PRO A 11 -3.50 -1.63 1.07
CA PRO A 11 -2.77 -1.11 -0.07
C PRO A 11 -2.06 0.21 0.25
N LEU A 12 -0.82 0.38 -0.25
CA LEU A 12 0.02 1.54 0.04
C LEU A 12 -0.56 2.85 -0.53
N ASP A 13 -1.12 2.78 -1.73
CA ASP A 13 -1.80 3.89 -2.41
C ASP A 13 -3.08 4.28 -1.67
N ARG A 14 -3.90 3.31 -1.25
CA ARG A 14 -5.09 3.57 -0.44
C ARG A 14 -4.72 4.25 0.88
N LEU A 15 -3.64 3.81 1.53
CA LEU A 15 -3.13 4.47 2.73
C LEU A 15 -2.73 5.93 2.44
N ALA A 16 -2.08 6.18 1.29
CA ALA A 16 -1.66 7.52 0.89
C ALA A 16 -2.82 8.45 0.54
N GLU A 17 -3.87 7.94 -0.11
CA GLU A 17 -5.00 8.75 -0.58
C GLU A 17 -6.08 8.97 0.47
N CYS A 18 -6.31 7.98 1.34
CA CYS A 18 -7.50 7.97 2.21
C CYS A 18 -7.22 8.34 3.68
N TYR A 19 -5.96 8.49 4.06
CA TYR A 19 -5.56 8.78 5.44
C TYR A 19 -4.70 10.04 5.52
N ASP A 20 -4.84 10.76 6.63
CA ASP A 20 -4.08 11.97 6.90
C ASP A 20 -2.69 11.60 7.46
N ILE A 21 -1.74 11.40 6.54
CA ILE A 21 -0.36 11.04 6.85
C ILE A 21 0.61 12.19 6.52
N PRO A 22 1.77 12.29 7.18
CA PRO A 22 2.76 13.30 6.86
C PRO A 22 3.23 13.21 5.39
N ASN A 23 3.51 14.38 4.79
CA ASN A 23 3.88 14.49 3.37
C ASN A 23 5.09 13.62 2.97
N GLU A 24 6.04 13.40 3.87
CA GLU A 24 7.19 12.51 3.61
C GLU A 24 6.76 11.05 3.49
N LEU A 25 5.92 10.57 4.41
CA LEU A 25 5.36 9.23 4.37
C LEU A 25 4.45 9.05 3.14
N TYR A 26 3.63 10.07 2.82
CA TYR A 26 2.83 10.10 1.59
C TYR A 26 3.67 9.87 0.33
N ARG A 27 4.76 10.62 0.18
CA ARG A 27 5.67 10.48 -0.97
C ARG A 27 6.30 9.09 -1.01
N LYS A 28 6.71 8.57 0.15
CA LYS A 28 7.32 7.25 0.26
C LYS A 28 6.36 6.15 -0.18
N LEU A 29 5.10 6.19 0.25
CA LEU A 29 4.08 5.22 -0.17
C LEU A 29 3.91 5.20 -1.70
N TRP A 30 3.88 6.37 -2.34
CA TRP A 30 3.82 6.46 -3.81
C TRP A 30 5.08 5.95 -4.52
N VAL A 31 6.27 6.19 -3.95
CA VAL A 31 7.52 5.63 -4.48
C VAL A 31 7.46 4.10 -4.43
N LEU A 32 7.08 3.53 -3.29
CA LEU A 32 6.98 2.08 -3.12
C LEU A 32 5.93 1.46 -4.05
N THR A 33 4.81 2.15 -4.27
CA THR A 33 3.77 1.75 -5.23
C THR A 33 4.35 1.74 -6.65
N SER A 34 5.02 2.81 -7.08
CA SER A 34 5.63 2.88 -8.41
C SER A 34 6.75 1.86 -8.61
N GLU A 35 7.52 1.54 -7.57
CA GLU A 35 8.52 0.47 -7.62
C GLU A 35 7.86 -0.90 -7.83
N ALA A 36 6.77 -1.19 -7.13
CA ALA A 36 6.02 -2.43 -7.29
C ALA A 36 5.40 -2.55 -8.69
N GLU A 37 4.88 -1.46 -9.26
CA GLU A 37 4.39 -1.41 -10.64
C GLU A 37 5.51 -1.69 -11.65
N LYS A 38 6.66 -1.03 -11.50
CA LYS A 38 7.82 -1.26 -12.37
C LYS A 38 8.37 -2.68 -12.27
N ALA A 39 8.29 -3.29 -11.09
CA ALA A 39 8.68 -4.67 -10.86
C ALA A 39 7.65 -5.69 -11.36
N GLY A 40 6.47 -5.25 -11.81
CA GLY A 40 5.37 -6.12 -12.22
C GLY A 40 4.75 -6.90 -11.06
N THR A 41 4.95 -6.45 -9.82
CA THR A 41 4.44 -7.07 -8.58
C THR A 41 3.25 -6.32 -7.99
N ALA A 42 2.97 -5.11 -8.48
CA ALA A 42 1.69 -4.45 -8.26
C ALA A 42 0.65 -4.98 -9.24
N VAL A 43 -0.55 -5.27 -8.73
CA VAL A 43 -1.72 -5.50 -9.59
C VAL A 43 -2.37 -4.15 -9.84
N PRO A 44 -2.68 -3.79 -11.10
CA PRO A 44 -3.46 -2.59 -11.37
C PRO A 44 -4.80 -2.73 -10.64
N LEU A 45 -5.05 -1.86 -9.66
CA LEU A 45 -6.38 -1.73 -9.08
C LEU A 45 -7.30 -1.29 -10.22
N GLY A 46 -8.31 -2.11 -10.50
CA GLY A 46 -9.11 -2.06 -11.73
C GLY A 46 -9.44 -0.64 -12.18
N GLY A 47 -9.26 -0.39 -13.48
CA GLY A 47 -9.89 0.77 -14.11
C GLY A 47 -11.21 0.36 -14.73
N ASP A 48 -11.95 1.36 -15.18
CA ASP A 48 -13.24 1.24 -15.87
C ASP A 48 -13.19 0.51 -17.24
N GLY A 49 -12.10 -0.21 -17.53
CA GLY A 49 -11.88 -0.90 -18.79
C GLY A 49 -11.43 0.00 -19.94
N SER A 50 -11.44 1.33 -19.79
CA SER A 50 -11.25 2.26 -20.91
C SER A 50 -9.78 2.43 -21.36
N ASN A 51 -8.82 2.07 -20.50
CA ASN A 51 -7.38 2.14 -20.77
C ASN A 51 -6.68 0.77 -20.77
N GLY A 52 -7.42 -0.32 -20.99
CA GLY A 52 -6.86 -1.68 -21.00
C GLY A 52 -6.60 -2.28 -19.61
N THR A 53 -7.07 -1.64 -18.56
CA THR A 53 -7.13 -2.21 -17.21
C THR A 53 -8.29 -3.20 -17.14
N THR A 54 -8.03 -4.42 -16.67
CA THR A 54 -9.07 -5.44 -16.56
C THR A 54 -9.62 -5.44 -15.14
N GLU A 55 -10.95 -5.46 -14.95
CA GLU A 55 -11.63 -5.65 -13.66
C GLU A 55 -11.47 -7.10 -13.15
N ILE A 56 -10.25 -7.65 -13.15
CA ILE A 56 -10.05 -8.99 -12.62
C ILE A 56 -10.12 -8.90 -11.10
N PRO A 57 -11.04 -9.63 -10.45
CA PRO A 57 -11.08 -9.69 -9.00
C PRO A 57 -9.74 -10.23 -8.49
N ILE A 58 -9.21 -9.53 -7.50
CA ILE A 58 -7.94 -9.81 -6.85
C ILE A 58 -8.04 -11.21 -6.20
N ILE A 59 -7.50 -12.24 -6.86
CA ILE A 59 -7.41 -13.60 -6.33
C ILE A 59 -6.13 -13.66 -5.48
N GLY A 60 -6.33 -13.87 -4.18
CA GLY A 60 -5.36 -13.64 -3.12
C GLY A 60 -3.91 -14.11 -3.35
N GLY A 61 -3.00 -13.32 -2.82
CA GLY A 61 -1.56 -13.57 -2.68
C GLY A 61 -0.92 -12.25 -2.29
N GLY A 62 -0.34 -12.16 -1.08
CA GLY A 62 0.16 -10.91 -0.51
C GLY A 62 0.95 -10.07 -1.52
N TYR A 63 0.47 -8.85 -1.77
CA TYR A 63 0.92 -8.05 -2.89
C TYR A 63 2.07 -7.12 -2.48
N ALA A 64 3.02 -6.86 -3.37
CA ALA A 64 4.13 -5.93 -3.09
C ALA A 64 3.67 -4.47 -2.90
N ASN A 65 2.42 -4.15 -3.27
CA ASN A 65 1.77 -2.87 -3.04
C ASN A 65 0.89 -2.86 -1.76
N GLU A 66 1.05 -3.84 -0.87
CA GLU A 66 0.42 -3.85 0.46
C GLU A 66 1.44 -3.60 1.58
N LEU A 67 0.97 -3.18 2.76
CA LEU A 67 1.81 -2.91 3.93
C LEU A 67 2.64 -4.12 4.36
N GLY A 68 2.11 -5.34 4.29
CA GLY A 68 2.80 -6.54 4.76
C GLY A 68 4.14 -6.75 4.05
N PRO A 69 4.16 -6.95 2.73
CA PRO A 69 5.40 -7.13 1.96
C PRO A 69 6.32 -5.90 1.91
N ALA A 70 5.77 -4.70 2.14
CA ALA A 70 6.54 -3.45 2.17
C ALA A 70 7.01 -3.05 3.58
N TRP A 71 6.62 -3.77 4.64
CA TRP A 71 6.73 -3.30 6.02
C TRP A 71 8.16 -2.97 6.44
N ASP A 72 9.11 -3.82 6.04
CA ASP A 72 10.53 -3.67 6.36
C ASP A 72 11.19 -2.48 5.64
N LYS A 73 10.48 -1.85 4.69
CA LYS A 73 10.94 -0.62 4.03
C LYS A 73 10.62 0.64 4.85
N PHE A 74 9.80 0.56 5.89
CA PHE A 74 9.45 1.67 6.77
C PHE A 74 10.34 1.70 8.01
N THR A 75 10.65 2.89 8.50
CA THR A 75 11.33 3.10 9.79
C THR A 75 10.35 2.82 10.95
N GLU A 76 10.85 2.64 12.16
CA GLU A 76 9.99 2.45 13.33
C GLU A 76 9.03 3.63 13.56
N ASP A 77 9.49 4.86 13.31
CA ASP A 77 8.66 6.06 13.41
C ASP A 77 7.55 6.08 12.36
N GLU A 78 7.86 5.70 11.11
CA GLU A 78 6.87 5.59 10.04
C GLU A 78 5.87 4.46 10.34
N GLN A 79 6.35 3.31 10.81
CA GLN A 79 5.50 2.19 11.24
C GLN A 79 4.52 2.64 12.33
N ALA A 80 4.97 3.38 13.34
CA ALA A 80 4.13 3.91 14.40
C ALA A 80 3.09 4.92 13.86
N GLN A 81 3.47 5.78 12.92
CA GLN A 81 2.54 6.72 12.28
C GLN A 81 1.45 6.00 11.48
N ILE A 82 1.83 4.98 10.70
CA ILE A 82 0.90 4.15 9.94
C ILE A 82 -0.13 3.50 10.87
N LEU A 83 0.34 2.87 11.96
CA LEU A 83 -0.55 2.23 12.92
C LEU A 83 -1.50 3.23 13.58
N LYS A 84 -1.00 4.42 13.92
CA LYS A 84 -1.83 5.48 14.52
C LYS A 84 -2.96 5.95 13.60
N VAL A 85 -2.70 6.14 12.30
CA VAL A 85 -3.74 6.58 11.36
C VAL A 85 -4.73 5.46 11.02
N LEU A 86 -4.31 4.20 11.10
CA LEU A 86 -5.19 3.06 10.87
C LEU A 86 -6.06 2.73 12.09
N ASP A 87 -5.59 2.99 13.31
CA ASP A 87 -6.36 2.80 14.55
C ASP A 87 -7.48 3.84 14.74
N THR A 88 -7.47 4.94 13.97
CA THR A 88 -8.44 6.03 14.08
C THR A 88 -9.69 5.85 13.21
N LYS A 89 -9.90 4.69 12.58
CA LYS A 89 -11.10 4.34 11.80
C LYS A 89 -11.68 2.98 12.21
#